data_AF-A0A4R5AXY1-F1
#
_entry.id   AF-A0A4R5AXY1-F1
#
_cell.length_a   1.000
_cell.length_b   1.000
_cell.length_c   1.000
_cell.angle_alpha   90.00
_cell.angle_beta   90.00
_cell.angle_gamma   90.00
#
_symmetry.space_group_name_H-M   'P 1'
#
loop_
_entity.id
_entity.type
_entity.pdbx_description
1 polymer ?
#
loop_
_entity_poly.entity_id
_entity_poly.type
_entity_poly.pdbx_seq_one_letter_code
_entity_poly.pdbx_strand_id
1 'polypeptide(L)' 'MNNILEDLKKYFQDTPQEQIMKDWAETEKFDKVGPSIEEFLTKTKLYFKLEEEKLLLSQPNFLDNIKNPKYSSGFSLH' A
#
# COMPACT_ATOMS: atom_id res chain seq x y z
N MET A 1 18.40 -1.02 -27.07
CA MET A 1 18.13 -1.12 -25.63
C MET A 1 16.96 -2.08 -25.50
N ASN A 2 17.22 -3.32 -25.08
CA ASN A 2 16.13 -4.28 -24.91
C ASN A 2 15.32 -3.85 -23.68
N ASN A 3 14.00 -3.88 -23.81
CA ASN A 3 13.12 -3.66 -22.67
C ASN A 3 12.86 -5.01 -21.99
N ILE A 4 12.44 -4.97 -20.73
CA ILE A 4 12.14 -6.15 -19.92
C ILE A 4 11.16 -7.09 -20.62
N LEU A 5 10.23 -6.55 -21.42
CA LEU A 5 9.26 -7.34 -22.17
C LEU A 5 9.90 -8.22 -23.25
N GLU A 6 10.86 -7.70 -24.02
CA GLU A 6 11.55 -8.47 -25.07
C GLU A 6 12.45 -9.56 -24.48
N ASP A 7 13.12 -9.26 -23.36
CA ASP A 7 13.93 -10.26 -22.66
C ASP A 7 13.07 -11.39 -22.06
N LEU A 8 11.89 -11.06 -21.52
CA LEU A 8 10.91 -12.06 -21.06
C LEU A 8 10.40 -12.94 -22.20
N LYS A 9 10.00 -12.33 -23.33
CA LYS A 9 9.55 -13.08 -24.50
C LYS A 9 10.61 -14.06 -24.97
N LYS A 10 11.85 -13.59 -25.09
CA LYS A 10 12.98 -14.42 -25.51
C LYS A 10 13.21 -15.57 -24.54
N TYR A 11 13.19 -15.30 -23.24
CA TYR A 11 13.32 -16.34 -22.22
C TYR A 11 12.25 -17.42 -22.35
N PHE A 12 10.96 -17.06 -22.51
CA PHE A 12 9.89 -18.05 -22.65
C PHE A 12 9.91 -18.80 -24.00
N GLN A 13 10.50 -18.22 -25.05
CA GLN A 13 10.66 -18.88 -26.36
C GLN A 13 11.84 -19.87 -26.36
N ASP A 14 12.95 -19.49 -25.72
CA ASP A 14 14.20 -20.24 -25.76
C ASP A 14 14.31 -21.30 -24.65
N THR A 15 13.48 -21.21 -23.61
CA THR A 15 13.59 -22.06 -22.41
C THR A 15 12.58 -23.21 -22.44
N PRO A 16 13.00 -24.48 -22.23
CA PRO A 16 12.09 -25.61 -22.12
C PRO A 16 11.10 -25.46 -20.95
N GLN A 17 9.90 -26.02 -21.12
CA GLN A 17 8.84 -25.94 -20.11
C GLN A 17 9.28 -26.47 -18.74
N GLU A 18 10.05 -27.55 -18.70
CA GLU A 18 10.57 -28.15 -17.46
C GLU A 18 11.46 -27.18 -16.68
N GLN A 19 12.31 -26.43 -17.39
CA GLN A 19 13.19 -25.43 -16.79
C GLN A 19 12.37 -24.22 -16.30
N ILE A 20 11.36 -23.78 -17.06
CA ILE A 20 10.44 -22.72 -16.62
C ILE A 20 9.73 -23.11 -15.31
N MET A 21 9.24 -24.36 -15.21
CA MET A 21 8.59 -24.85 -13.99
C MET A 21 9.54 -24.91 -12.79
N LYS A 22 10.79 -25.34 -13.02
CA LYS A 22 11.82 -25.36 -11.99
C LYS A 22 12.13 -23.95 -11.50
N ASP A 23 12.34 -23.01 -12.43
CA ASP A 23 12.66 -21.63 -12.10
C ASP A 23 11.50 -20.94 -11.38
N TRP A 24 10.25 -21.29 -11.73
CA TRP A 24 9.06 -20.86 -11.01
C TRP A 24 9.03 -21.41 -9.57
N ALA A 25 9.34 -22.69 -9.38
CA ALA A 25 9.38 -23.31 -8.05
C ALA A 25 10.44 -22.68 -7.14
N GLU A 26 11.58 -22.23 -7.70
CA GLU A 26 12.60 -21.51 -6.94
C GLU A 26 12.12 -20.15 -6.38
N THR A 27 11.04 -19.60 -6.93
CA THR A 27 10.43 -18.35 -6.47
C THR A 27 9.45 -18.54 -5.31
N GLU A 28 8.97 -19.75 -5.04
CA GLU A 28 7.98 -20.05 -3.98
C GLU A 28 8.46 -19.60 -2.58
N LYS A 29 9.79 -19.58 -2.36
CA LYS A 29 10.38 -19.05 -1.12
C LYS A 29 10.02 -17.60 -0.83
N PHE A 30 9.69 -16.82 -1.86
CA PHE A 30 9.31 -15.41 -1.75
C PHE A 30 7.82 -15.22 -1.46
N ASP A 31 6.97 -16.24 -1.65
CA ASP A 31 5.53 -16.15 -1.31
C ASP A 31 5.30 -15.94 0.19
N LYS A 32 6.29 -16.29 1.01
CA LYS A 32 6.29 -16.11 2.47
C LYS A 32 6.91 -14.78 2.91
N VAL A 33 7.39 -13.97 1.96
CA VAL A 33 8.09 -12.72 2.24
C VAL A 33 7.19 -11.54 1.88
N GLY A 34 6.85 -10.73 2.89
CA GLY A 34 6.04 -9.53 2.73
C GLY A 34 4.62 -9.68 3.25
N PRO A 35 3.81 -8.60 3.17
CA PRO A 35 2.41 -8.66 3.54
C PRO A 35 1.65 -9.55 2.56
N SER A 36 0.64 -10.26 3.05
CA SER A 36 -0.29 -10.95 2.16
C SER A 36 -0.99 -9.93 1.24
N ILE A 37 -1.55 -10.39 0.13
CA ILE A 37 -2.32 -9.52 -0.77
C ILE A 37 -3.46 -8.84 0.01
N GLU A 38 -4.12 -9.58 0.90
CA GLU A 38 -5.19 -9.06 1.76
C GLU A 38 -4.68 -8.00 2.73
N GLU A 39 -3.53 -8.22 3.37
CA GLU A 39 -2.90 -7.23 4.24
C GLU A 39 -2.50 -5.97 3.47
N PHE A 40 -1.91 -6.14 2.28
CA PHE A 40 -1.54 -5.04 1.41
C PHE A 40 -2.77 -4.23 0.99
N LEU A 41 -3.83 -4.87 0.52
CA LEU A 41 -5.07 -4.21 0.12
C LEU A 41 -5.72 -3.49 1.31
N THR A 42 -5.72 -4.11 2.49
CA THR A 42 -6.27 -3.50 3.71
C THR A 42 -5.48 -2.26 4.11
N LYS A 43 -4.14 -2.35 4.15
CA LYS A 43 -3.25 -1.21 4.46
C LYS A 43 -3.34 -0.12 3.41
N THR A 44 -3.47 -0.48 2.14
CA THR A 44 -3.59 0.47 1.03
C THR A 44 -4.92 1.22 1.08
N LYS A 45 -6.03 0.53 1.37
CA LYS A 45 -7.33 1.19 1.61
C LYS A 45 -7.27 2.15 2.80
N LEU A 46 -6.61 1.73 3.88
CA LEU A 46 -6.39 2.59 5.05
C LEU A 46 -5.57 3.84 4.67
N TYR A 47 -4.50 3.66 3.90
CA TYR A 47 -3.65 4.76 3.44
C TYR A 47 -4.45 5.77 2.62
N PHE A 48 -5.21 5.32 1.62
CA PHE A 48 -6.03 6.21 0.80
C PHE A 48 -7.14 6.91 1.60
N LYS A 49 -7.76 6.20 2.54
CA LYS A 49 -8.76 6.79 3.44
C LYS A 49 -8.15 7.88 4.34
N LEU A 50 -6.98 7.63 4.92
CA LEU A 50 -6.28 8.61 5.74
C LEU A 50 -5.80 9.82 4.93
N GLU A 51 -5.38 9.59 3.69
CA GLU A 51 -5.00 10.67 2.78
C GLU A 51 -6.20 11.55 2.40
N GLU A 52 -7.35 10.93 2.13
CA GLU A 52 -8.63 11.63 1.91
C GLU A 52 -9.08 12.41 3.16
N GLU A 53 -9.04 11.80 4.34
CA GLU A 53 -9.35 12.46 5.61
C GLU A 53 -8.39 13.61 5.92
N LYS A 54 -7.08 13.45 5.66
CA LYS A 54 -6.10 14.53 5.80
C LYS A 54 -6.38 15.68 4.84
N LEU A 55 -6.81 15.38 3.63
CA LEU A 55 -7.23 16.38 2.64
C LEU A 55 -8.48 17.14 3.13
N LEU A 56 -9.45 16.44 3.72
CA LEU A 56 -10.63 17.02 4.37
C LEU A 56 -10.26 17.91 5.58
N LEU A 57 -9.35 17.45 6.45
CA LEU A 57 -8.86 18.20 7.61
C LEU A 57 -8.04 19.43 7.21
N SER A 58 -7.40 19.40 6.05
CA SER A 58 -6.65 20.54 5.49
C SER A 58 -7.55 21.57 4.80
N GLN A 59 -8.86 21.31 4.67
CA GLN A 59 -9.78 22.30 4.15
C GLN A 59 -9.92 23.46 5.15
N PRO A 60 -9.84 24.72 4.68
CA PRO A 60 -9.78 25.90 5.55
C PRO A 60 -10.98 26.01 6.50
N ASN A 61 -12.13 25.43 6.13
CA ASN A 61 -13.38 25.56 6.87
C ASN A 61 -13.66 24.40 7.85
N PHE A 62 -12.83 23.35 7.92
CA PHE A 62 -13.08 22.22 8.83
C PHE A 62 -12.79 22.62 10.28
N LEU A 63 -11.65 23.27 10.54
CA LEU A 63 -11.28 23.75 11.88
C LEU A 63 -12.23 24.84 12.39
N ASP A 64 -12.77 25.68 11.50
CA ASP A 64 -13.70 26.75 11.84
C ASP A 64 -15.09 26.25 12.25
N ASN A 65 -15.49 25.05 11.79
CA ASN A 65 -16.76 24.41 12.12
C ASN A 65 -16.70 23.55 13.39
N ILE A 66 -15.51 23.27 13.91
CA ILE A 66 -15.36 22.73 15.26
C ILE A 66 -15.58 23.91 16.20
N LYS A 67 -16.84 24.12 16.61
CA LYS A 67 -17.18 24.98 17.75
C LYS A 67 -16.51 24.42 18.99
N ASN A 68 -15.25 24.79 19.21
CA ASN A 68 -14.58 24.58 20.48
C ASN A 68 -15.46 25.26 21.54
N PRO A 69 -16.07 24.54 22.50
CA PRO A 69 -16.74 25.19 23.60
C PRO A 69 -15.72 26.14 24.23
N LYS A 70 -16.07 27.41 24.40
CA LYS A 70 -15.13 28.48 24.84
C LYS A 70 -14.42 28.21 26.17
N TYR A 71 -14.69 27.09 26.83
CA TYR A 71 -14.09 26.67 28.09
C TYR A 71 -14.03 25.13 28.14
N SER A 72 -12.81 24.55 28.13
CA SER A 72 -12.54 23.29 28.83
C SER A 72 -12.07 23.60 30.26
N SER A 73 -12.82 24.45 30.97
CA SER A 73 -12.57 24.71 32.39
C SER A 73 -12.98 23.47 33.20
N GLY A 74 -12.02 22.58 33.43
CA GLY A 74 -12.28 21.37 34.22
C GLY A 74 -11.05 20.56 34.63
N PHE A 75 -9.88 20.75 34.00
CA PHE A 75 -8.65 20.08 34.41
C PHE A 75 -7.61 21.09 34.88
N SER A 76 -7.79 21.58 36.10
CA SER A 76 -6.71 22.09 36.93
C SER A 76 -7.02 21.67 38.36
N LEU A 77 -6.77 20.39 38.64
CA LEU A 77 -6.41 19.94 39.97
C LEU A 77 -4.91 20.18 40.10
N HIS A 78 -4.52 21.36 40.61
CA HIS A 78 -3.78 21.48 41.87
C HIS A 78 -3.60 22.96 42.23
#